data_AF-A0A3D5A8G3-F1
#
_entry.id   AF-A0A3D5A8G3-F1
#
_cell.length_a   1.000
_cell.length_b   1.000
_cell.length_c   1.000
_cell.angle_alpha   90.00
_cell.angle_beta   90.00
_cell.angle_gamma   90.00
#
_symmetry.space_group_name_H-M   'P 1'
#
loop_
_entity.id
_entity.type
_entity.pdbx_description
1 polymer ?
#
loop_
_entity_poly.entity_id
_entity_poly.type
_entity_poly.pdbx_seq_one_letter_code
_entity_poly.pdbx_strand_id
1 'polypeptide(L)'
;DKEALHKILNTESFFRTAPVMDGAIETVKSLMKEYEIFIVSAAMEFPLSLFEKRAWLQEHFPFINWKNIIFCGDKSIIDTDFMIDDYCKNLDFCKGKPLMFTAYHNIAIDHHERINHWIEVPSLLENHIAKTEKVL
;
A
#
# COMPACT_ATOMS: atom_id res chain seq x y z
N ASP A 1 -21.09 -10.33 -11.86
CA ASP A 1 -20.91 -11.79 -11.96
C ASP A 1 -19.54 -12.14 -11.38
N LYS A 2 -19.49 -13.02 -10.36
CA LYS A 2 -18.24 -13.38 -9.66
C LYS A 2 -17.31 -14.20 -10.54
N GLU A 3 -17.86 -15.05 -11.41
CA GLU A 3 -17.03 -15.87 -12.32
C GLU A 3 -16.36 -15.02 -13.38
N ALA A 4 -17.09 -14.04 -13.94
CA ALA A 4 -16.52 -13.08 -14.88
C ALA A 4 -15.35 -12.29 -14.26
N LEU A 5 -15.51 -11.82 -13.01
CA LEU A 5 -14.44 -11.12 -12.30
C LEU A 5 -13.23 -12.04 -12.06
N HIS A 6 -13.45 -13.27 -11.60
CA HIS A 6 -12.37 -14.23 -11.40
C HIS A 6 -11.61 -14.52 -12.69
N LYS A 7 -12.30 -14.63 -13.83
CA LYS A 7 -11.65 -14.79 -15.15
C LYS A 7 -10.75 -13.59 -15.47
N ILE A 8 -11.25 -12.36 -15.29
CA ILE A 8 -10.47 -11.13 -15.54
C ILE A 8 -9.23 -11.06 -14.65
N LEU A 9 -9.35 -11.39 -13.35
CA LEU A 9 -8.20 -11.37 -12.43
C LEU A 9 -7.12 -12.42 -12.78
N ASN A 10 -7.46 -13.41 -13.60
CA ASN A 10 -6.55 -14.46 -14.08
C ASN A 10 -6.13 -14.25 -15.55
N THR A 11 -6.49 -13.14 -16.20
CA THR A 11 -5.97 -12.85 -17.54
C THR A 11 -4.54 -12.33 -17.45
N GLU A 12 -3.73 -12.69 -18.44
CA GLU A 12 -2.38 -12.15 -18.58
C GLU A 12 -2.39 -10.62 -18.59
N SER A 13 -1.37 -10.05 -17.97
CA SER A 13 -1.12 -8.62 -17.87
C SER A 13 -2.12 -7.83 -17.03
N PHE A 14 -3.11 -8.47 -16.39
CA PHE A 14 -4.08 -7.76 -15.55
C PHE A 14 -3.40 -6.89 -14.49
N PHE A 15 -2.40 -7.43 -13.77
CA PHE A 15 -1.66 -6.66 -12.77
C PHE A 15 -0.55 -5.82 -13.41
N ARG A 16 -0.03 -6.24 -14.57
CA ARG A 16 1.00 -5.48 -15.30
C ARG A 16 0.54 -4.16 -15.88
N THR A 17 -0.74 -4.02 -16.21
CA THR A 17 -1.27 -2.82 -16.87
C THR A 17 -1.98 -1.87 -15.90
N ALA A 18 -1.92 -2.13 -14.60
CA ALA A 18 -2.50 -1.24 -13.61
C ALA A 18 -1.87 0.17 -13.72
N PRO A 19 -2.66 1.26 -13.79
CA PRO A 19 -2.09 2.59 -13.82
C PRO A 19 -1.46 2.93 -12.48
N VAL A 20 -0.37 3.70 -12.51
CA VAL A 20 0.22 4.29 -11.30
C VAL A 20 -0.71 5.40 -10.80
N MET A 21 -0.96 5.43 -9.49
CA MET A 21 -1.73 6.51 -8.88
C MET A 21 -0.97 7.83 -8.94
N ASP A 22 -1.70 8.93 -9.17
CA ASP A 22 -1.11 10.26 -9.26
C ASP A 22 -0.32 10.62 -7.99
N GLY A 23 0.84 11.26 -8.18
CA GLY A 23 1.77 11.63 -7.11
C GLY A 23 2.51 10.48 -6.41
N ALA A 24 2.15 9.21 -6.63
CA ALA A 24 2.71 8.09 -5.87
C ALA A 24 4.24 7.96 -5.99
N ILE A 25 4.76 8.05 -7.21
CA ILE A 25 6.21 7.87 -7.48
C ILE A 25 7.03 8.91 -6.72
N GLU A 26 6.70 10.20 -6.88
CA GLU A 26 7.45 11.29 -6.27
C GLU A 26 7.32 11.31 -4.75
N THR A 27 6.10 11.06 -4.23
CA THR A 27 5.89 10.94 -2.78
C THR A 27 6.73 9.81 -2.19
N VAL A 28 6.63 8.59 -2.72
CA VAL A 28 7.38 7.45 -2.17
C VAL A 28 8.89 7.70 -2.24
N LYS A 29 9.38 8.22 -3.36
CA LYS A 29 10.80 8.55 -3.53
C LYS A 29 11.27 9.62 -2.53
N SER A 30 10.43 10.59 -2.20
CA SER A 30 10.75 11.59 -1.18
C SER A 30 10.74 11.00 0.22
N LEU A 31 9.75 10.16 0.55
CA LEU A 31 9.64 9.52 1.86
C LEU A 31 10.83 8.61 2.15
N MET A 32 11.39 7.93 1.14
CA MET A 32 12.57 7.07 1.30
C MET A 32 13.84 7.78 1.81
N LYS A 33 13.84 9.13 1.91
CA LYS A 33 14.93 9.88 2.54
C LYS A 33 14.91 9.80 4.07
N GLU A 34 13.72 9.70 4.65
CA GLU A 34 13.49 9.78 6.09
C GLU A 34 12.86 8.49 6.66
N TYR A 35 12.26 7.66 5.80
CA TYR A 35 11.54 6.45 6.18
C TYR A 35 12.12 5.21 5.49
N GLU A 36 12.18 4.09 6.22
CA GLU A 36 12.36 2.78 5.60
C GLU A 36 11.02 2.32 5.01
N ILE A 37 10.92 2.30 3.68
CA ILE A 37 9.68 1.95 2.99
C ILE A 37 9.68 0.47 2.59
N PHE A 38 8.58 -0.21 2.87
CA PHE A 38 8.29 -1.56 2.40
C PHE A 38 7.01 -1.57 1.56
N ILE A 39 7.05 -2.24 0.41
CA ILE A 39 5.86 -2.55 -0.37
C ILE A 39 5.34 -3.90 0.08
N VAL A 40 4.16 -3.92 0.67
CA VAL A 40 3.49 -5.14 1.13
C VAL A 40 2.26 -5.40 0.26
N SER A 41 2.22 -6.54 -0.42
CA SER A 41 1.07 -6.88 -1.28
C SER A 41 0.67 -8.34 -1.17
N ALA A 42 -0.64 -8.59 -1.20
CA ALA A 42 -1.14 -9.92 -1.45
C ALA A 42 -0.83 -10.33 -2.90
N ALA A 43 -0.21 -11.49 -3.07
CA ALA A 43 0.15 -12.00 -4.40
C ALA A 43 0.00 -13.52 -4.56
N MET A 44 -0.39 -14.24 -3.49
CA MET A 44 -0.51 -15.70 -3.49
C MET A 44 -1.88 -16.18 -4.00
N GLU A 45 -2.87 -15.30 -4.07
CA GLU A 45 -4.26 -15.63 -4.41
C GLU A 45 -4.45 -15.95 -5.91
N PHE A 46 -3.66 -15.31 -6.78
CA PHE A 46 -3.77 -15.47 -8.24
C PHE A 46 -2.42 -15.92 -8.82
N PRO A 47 -2.37 -16.99 -9.64
CA PRO A 47 -1.11 -17.55 -10.16
C PRO A 47 -0.22 -16.55 -10.89
N LEU A 48 -0.83 -15.60 -11.61
CA LEU A 48 -0.09 -14.57 -12.37
C LEU A 48 0.34 -13.37 -11.51
N SER A 49 -0.27 -13.19 -10.33
CA SER A 49 -0.12 -11.95 -9.58
C SER A 49 1.29 -11.68 -9.09
N LEU A 50 2.02 -12.69 -8.63
CA LEU A 50 3.33 -12.50 -7.99
C LEU A 50 4.37 -11.93 -8.96
N PHE A 51 4.58 -12.61 -10.09
CA PHE A 51 5.59 -12.14 -11.05
C PHE A 51 5.14 -10.83 -11.71
N GLU A 52 3.84 -10.66 -11.96
CA GLU A 52 3.33 -9.45 -12.60
C GLU A 52 3.49 -8.21 -11.70
N LYS A 53 3.11 -8.31 -10.42
CA LYS A 53 3.32 -7.22 -9.45
C LYS A 53 4.79 -6.86 -9.30
N ARG A 54 5.68 -7.87 -9.29
CA ARG A 54 7.13 -7.63 -9.22
C ARG A 54 7.63 -6.86 -10.45
N ALA A 55 7.25 -7.28 -11.65
CA ALA A 55 7.65 -6.62 -12.88
C ALA A 55 7.07 -5.20 -12.98
N TRP A 56 5.84 -4.99 -12.50
CA TRP A 56 5.21 -3.67 -12.40
C TRP A 56 5.97 -2.72 -11.46
N LEU A 57 6.36 -3.21 -10.28
CA LEU A 57 7.19 -2.43 -9.35
C LEU A 57 8.56 -2.11 -9.95
N GLN A 58 9.19 -3.04 -10.66
CA GLN A 58 10.47 -2.80 -11.31
C GLN A 58 10.38 -1.72 -12.41
N GLU A 59 9.26 -1.65 -13.12
CA GLU A 59 9.01 -0.66 -14.18
C GLU A 59 8.74 0.74 -13.61
N HIS A 60 7.88 0.85 -12.60
CA HIS A 60 7.38 2.15 -12.12
C HIS A 60 8.11 2.68 -10.88
N PHE A 61 8.66 1.79 -10.06
CA PHE A 61 9.37 2.11 -8.82
C PHE A 61 10.78 1.48 -8.81
N PRO A 62 11.63 1.71 -9.84
CA PRO A 62 12.93 1.04 -9.98
C PRO A 62 13.93 1.36 -8.86
N PHE A 63 13.64 2.37 -8.04
CA PHE A 63 14.42 2.79 -6.89
C PHE A 63 14.12 1.99 -5.61
N ILE A 64 13.05 1.17 -5.58
CA ILE A 64 12.74 0.29 -4.45
C ILE A 64 13.59 -0.98 -4.56
N ASN A 65 14.38 -1.26 -3.54
CA ASN A 65 15.19 -2.47 -3.48
C ASN A 65 14.29 -3.71 -3.37
N TRP A 66 14.67 -4.82 -4.00
CA TRP A 66 13.91 -6.08 -3.90
C TRP A 66 13.74 -6.58 -2.47
N LYS A 67 14.66 -6.22 -1.56
CA LYS A 67 14.57 -6.54 -0.12
C LYS A 67 13.43 -5.81 0.59
N ASN A 68 12.94 -4.72 0.01
CA ASN A 68 11.85 -3.91 0.53
C ASN A 68 10.49 -4.31 -0.08
N ILE A 69 10.40 -5.46 -0.75
CA ILE A 69 9.16 -5.97 -1.34
C ILE A 69 8.74 -7.25 -0.62
N ILE A 70 7.55 -7.24 -0.03
CA ILE A 70 6.98 -8.34 0.74
C ILE A 70 5.69 -8.80 0.05
N PHE A 71 5.73 -10.00 -0.53
CA PHE A 71 4.54 -10.69 -0.98
C PHE A 71 4.09 -11.68 0.08
N CYS A 72 2.90 -11.49 0.64
CA CYS A 72 2.37 -12.31 1.73
C CYS A 72 0.89 -12.66 1.50
N GLY A 73 0.38 -13.62 2.26
CA GLY A 73 -1.07 -13.90 2.29
C GLY A 73 -1.82 -13.09 3.36
N ASP A 74 -1.15 -12.81 4.47
CA ASP A 74 -1.69 -12.09 5.63
C ASP A 74 -0.76 -10.92 6.00
N LYS A 75 -1.34 -9.74 6.19
CA LYS A 75 -0.62 -8.51 6.58
C LYS A 75 -0.60 -8.30 8.10
N SER A 76 -1.33 -9.09 8.88
CA SER A 76 -1.35 -9.00 10.36
C SER A 76 0.03 -9.24 11.00
N ILE A 77 0.92 -9.92 10.29
CA ILE A 77 2.29 -10.20 10.75
C ILE A 77 3.25 -9.02 10.57
N ILE A 78 2.86 -8.01 9.78
CA ILE A 78 3.72 -6.87 9.44
C ILE A 78 3.82 -5.95 10.64
N ASP A 79 5.07 -5.68 11.04
CA ASP A 79 5.41 -4.89 12.21
C ASP A 79 6.18 -3.65 11.77
N THR A 80 5.44 -2.58 11.50
CA THR A 80 5.95 -1.28 11.05
C THR A 80 5.22 -0.17 11.79
N ASP A 81 5.86 1.00 11.91
CA ASP A 81 5.29 2.15 12.64
C ASP A 81 4.03 2.71 11.98
N PHE A 82 3.93 2.59 10.65
CA PHE A 82 2.80 3.04 9.86
C PHE A 82 2.40 1.98 8.84
N MET A 83 1.11 1.95 8.48
CA MET A 83 0.60 1.19 7.34
C MET A 83 -0.38 2.04 6.55
N ILE A 84 -0.11 2.18 5.24
CA ILE A 84 -1.02 2.82 4.28
C ILE A 84 -1.66 1.72 3.45
N ASP A 85 -2.98 1.57 3.55
CA ASP A 85 -3.74 0.53 2.85
C ASP A 85 -5.18 1.02 2.62
N ASP A 86 -5.90 0.44 1.66
CA ASP A 86 -7.28 0.79 1.34
C ASP A 86 -8.30 -0.18 1.96
N TYR A 87 -7.84 -1.28 2.56
CA TYR A 87 -8.68 -2.33 3.14
C TYR A 87 -8.63 -2.35 4.68
N CYS A 88 -9.79 -2.17 5.31
CA CYS A 88 -9.89 -2.20 6.77
C CYS A 88 -9.47 -3.54 7.38
N LYS A 89 -9.72 -4.66 6.69
CA LYS A 89 -9.23 -5.98 7.14
C LYS A 89 -7.69 -6.07 7.30
N ASN A 90 -6.94 -5.17 6.68
CA ASN A 90 -5.48 -5.07 6.87
C ASN A 90 -5.18 -4.05 7.99
N LEU A 91 -5.84 -2.89 7.95
CA LEU A 91 -5.62 -1.78 8.88
C LEU A 91 -6.07 -2.07 10.31
N ASP A 92 -7.17 -2.79 10.51
CA ASP A 92 -7.74 -3.12 11.82
C ASP A 92 -6.82 -4.05 12.64
N PHE A 93 -5.90 -4.74 11.97
CA PHE A 93 -4.90 -5.64 12.59
C PHE A 93 -3.47 -5.11 12.43
N CYS A 94 -3.30 -3.87 11.95
CA CYS A 94 -2.00 -3.23 11.90
C CYS A 94 -1.48 -2.99 13.33
N LYS A 95 -0.20 -3.29 13.56
CA LYS A 95 0.47 -3.07 14.85
C LYS A 95 0.83 -1.60 15.09
N GLY A 96 1.20 -0.89 14.03
CA GLY A 96 1.50 0.54 14.07
C GLY A 96 0.26 1.41 13.86
N LYS A 97 0.47 2.61 13.32
CA LYS A 97 -0.60 3.56 12.99
C LYS A 97 -1.23 3.22 11.63
N PRO A 98 -2.52 2.81 11.58
CA PRO A 98 -3.23 2.62 10.32
C PRO A 98 -3.60 3.97 9.69
N LEU A 99 -3.39 4.08 8.38
CA LEU A 99 -3.78 5.21 7.53
C LEU A 99 -4.54 4.68 6.31
N MET A 100 -5.82 5.04 6.19
CA MET A 100 -6.70 4.53 5.15
C MET A 100 -6.58 5.34 3.87
N PHE A 101 -6.08 4.72 2.79
CA PHE A 101 -6.12 5.34 1.47
C PHE A 101 -7.53 5.25 0.89
N THR A 102 -8.05 6.36 0.38
CA THR A 102 -9.42 6.43 -0.14
C THR A 102 -9.58 5.61 -1.42
N ALA A 103 -10.57 4.72 -1.41
CA ALA A 103 -10.97 3.90 -2.55
C ALA A 103 -12.50 3.77 -2.58
N TYR A 104 -13.05 3.39 -3.73
CA TYR A 104 -14.51 3.36 -3.93
C TYR A 104 -15.26 2.52 -2.89
N HIS A 105 -14.68 1.40 -2.43
CA HIS A 105 -15.30 0.48 -1.48
C HIS A 105 -15.22 0.94 -0.02
N ASN A 106 -14.40 1.95 0.30
CA ASN A 106 -14.18 2.39 1.69
C ASN A 106 -14.71 3.79 2.00
N ILE A 107 -15.49 4.40 1.09
CA ILE A 107 -16.03 5.77 1.23
C ILE A 107 -16.87 5.94 2.49
N ALA A 108 -17.65 4.92 2.87
CA ALA A 108 -18.56 4.98 4.02
C ALA A 108 -17.89 4.62 5.36
N ILE A 109 -16.57 4.38 5.37
CA ILE A 109 -15.84 3.95 6.57
C ILE A 109 -15.10 5.15 7.16
N ASP A 110 -15.23 5.37 8.47
CA ASP A 110 -14.76 6.60 9.14
C ASP A 110 -13.89 6.38 10.38
N HIS A 111 -13.59 5.12 10.75
CA HIS A 111 -12.84 4.81 11.98
C HIS A 111 -11.31 4.85 11.84
N HIS A 112 -10.78 5.04 10.62
CA HIS A 112 -9.35 5.28 10.38
C HIS A 112 -9.13 6.66 9.77
N GLU A 113 -7.97 7.24 10.10
CA GLU A 113 -7.51 8.49 9.51
C GLU A 113 -7.25 8.33 8.01
N ARG A 114 -7.73 9.29 7.22
CA ARG A 114 -7.90 9.13 5.77
C ARG A 114 -6.84 9.90 4.99
N ILE A 115 -6.32 9.25 3.95
CA ILE A 115 -5.52 9.85 2.88
C ILE A 115 -6.39 9.90 1.63
N ASN A 116 -6.57 11.07 1.04
CA ASN A 116 -7.28 11.19 -0.24
C ASN A 116 -6.34 11.28 -1.44
N HIS A 117 -5.10 11.71 -1.21
CA HIS A 117 -4.09 11.85 -2.25
C HIS A 117 -2.68 11.61 -1.71
N TRP A 118 -1.78 11.10 -2.56
CA TRP A 118 -0.38 10.84 -2.18
C TRP A 118 0.38 12.06 -1.69
N ILE A 119 -0.03 13.26 -2.09
CA ILE A 119 0.60 14.52 -1.66
C ILE A 119 0.38 14.82 -0.17
N GLU A 120 -0.64 14.21 0.45
CA GLU A 120 -0.98 14.39 1.87
C GLU A 120 -0.11 13.55 2.80
N VAL A 121 0.50 12.47 2.27
CA VAL A 121 1.19 11.48 3.09
C VAL A 121 2.34 12.07 3.91
N PRO A 122 3.25 12.89 3.36
CA PRO A 122 4.39 13.39 4.13
C PRO A 122 3.97 14.19 5.37
N SER A 123 3.04 15.13 5.21
CA SER A 123 2.58 15.97 6.32
C SER A 123 1.79 15.18 7.36
N LEU A 124 1.03 14.16 6.95
CA LEU A 124 0.35 13.26 7.89
C LEU A 124 1.36 12.50 8.76
N LEU A 125 2.41 11.92 8.16
CA LEU A 125 3.43 11.19 8.91
C LEU A 125 4.21 12.10 9.86
N GLU A 126 4.65 13.28 9.40
CA GLU A 126 5.32 14.28 10.23
C GLU A 126 4.48 14.68 11.44
N ASN A 127 3.17 14.88 11.25
CA ASN A 127 2.26 15.22 12.33
C ASN A 127 2.13 14.11 13.38
N HIS A 128 2.18 12.84 12.97
CA HIS A 128 2.14 11.70 13.91
C HIS A 128 3.44 11.56 14.71
N ILE A 129 4.60 11.75 14.06
CA ILE A 129 5.89 11.74 14.75
C ILE A 129 5.94 12.86 15.79
N ALA A 130 5.61 14.10 15.39
CA ALA A 130 5.65 15.25 16.29
C ALA A 130 4.66 15.14 17.48
N LYS A 131 3.53 14.44 17.31
CA LYS A 131 2.60 14.16 18.41
C LYS A 131 3.16 13.11 19.37
N THR A 132 3.80 12.07 18.85
CA THR A 132 4.37 10.99 19.65
C THR A 132 5.52 11.50 20.51
N GLU A 133 6.40 12.34 19.96
CA GLU A 133 7.51 12.95 20.69
C GLU A 133 7.07 13.91 21.79
N LYS A 134 5.90 14.55 21.67
CA LYS A 134 5.35 15.46 22.70
C LYS A 134 4.69 14.73 23.88
N VAL A 135 4.40 13.45 23.73
CA VAL A 135 3.73 12.63 24.75
C VAL A 135 4.76 11.86 25.61
N LEU A 136 6.02 11.79 25.15
CA LEU A 136 7.17 11.26 25.88
C LEU A 136 7.87 12.37 26.68
#